data_AF-A0A7Y4H9N8-F1
#
_entry.id   AF-A0A7Y4H9N8-F1
#
_cell.length_a   1.000
_cell.length_b   1.000
_cell.length_c   1.000
_cell.angle_alpha   90.00
_cell.angle_beta   90.00
_cell.angle_gamma   90.00
#
_symmetry.space_group_name_H-M   'P 1'
#
loop_
_entity.id
_entity.type
_entity.pdbx_description
1 polymer ?
#
loop_
_entity_poly.entity_id
_entity_poly.type
_entity_poly.pdbx_seq_one_letter_code
_entity_poly.pdbx_strand_id
1 'polypeptide(L)'
;MNAEQAQLGAGTPSETFESETSEPGFPAAAQWGEALTEAEASAADPASSQVLTGRAAEEGQGEDENRQEALSRTRAWREAGDVDEPLDLSSLSLTALSAPLPPELRRLNVDNNQLTSLPDLPADLQRLRASNNRLTSLPDLPAGLRRLYAISNGLTSLPADLPLGLRRLSVDNNQLTSLPDTLPATLQELDASGNRLTSLPALPAGLQRLNVDYNQLTNLPEPLPAELEWLSASHNQLTSLPETIPAELLWLGASNNQLTSVPETLLTQLGRESSVDLENNPLPEGVLTNLVTAMHAGDYAGPQIFLSMAEGAVQVEPQALHEVVAHWLEGDTETVAAWQRFAEEPGAQDYARFLDRLRGTVNYGNDAFRQAVAEDLRQAAVRPRLREQYFAAALGASERCEDRITLAWNGMQTARLNADVEDGAYDRRLDELLQRGRVMFRLRALDGIARETVNSLRRADPDADIDEIEVYLAYQTQLRDPLELRHVAPDMRFLNISHVTEDAVARATTTVRDQEATGFADYLARGWQPWDSVLRRIAPEDHAAMQERLIDAMGEEFQTRLNQRLAEHGLTGDPDAERELGAQTRNEIASEIKGALTRQVLARHGLEL
;
A
#
# COMPACT_ATOMS: atom_id res chain seq x y z
N MET A 1 -71.47 -14.55 -11.22
CA MET A 1 -71.86 -13.49 -10.25
C MET A 1 -71.05 -12.26 -10.62
N ASN A 2 -71.77 -11.18 -10.97
CA ASN A 2 -71.32 -9.84 -11.35
C ASN A 2 -70.35 -9.25 -10.28
N ALA A 3 -69.25 -8.57 -10.64
CA ALA A 3 -69.09 -7.21 -11.18
C ALA A 3 -69.07 -6.10 -10.09
N GLU A 4 -68.36 -5.01 -10.44
CA GLU A 4 -68.30 -3.67 -9.81
C GLU A 4 -67.31 -3.50 -8.65
N GLN A 5 -66.25 -2.69 -8.78
CA GLN A 5 -66.11 -1.24 -9.06
C GLN A 5 -66.11 -0.38 -7.80
N ALA A 6 -65.17 0.58 -7.79
CA ALA A 6 -65.26 1.92 -7.19
C ALA A 6 -65.28 1.97 -5.63
N GLN A 7 -64.78 2.99 -4.93
CA GLN A 7 -64.15 4.27 -5.23
C GLN A 7 -63.64 4.82 -3.88
N LEU A 8 -62.60 5.66 -3.96
CA LEU A 8 -62.42 6.94 -3.25
C LEU A 8 -62.97 7.12 -1.82
N GLY A 9 -62.15 7.71 -0.96
CA GLY A 9 -62.64 8.82 -0.14
C GLY A 9 -62.02 8.96 1.24
N ALA A 10 -61.03 9.85 1.29
CA ALA A 10 -60.59 10.67 2.42
C ALA A 10 -61.57 10.87 3.60
N GLY A 11 -61.00 10.97 4.81
CA GLY A 11 -61.69 11.54 5.97
C GLY A 11 -60.99 11.32 7.32
N THR A 12 -59.95 12.10 7.61
CA THR A 12 -59.57 12.55 8.98
C THR A 12 -60.67 13.46 9.57
N PRO A 13 -60.65 13.95 10.84
CA PRO A 13 -59.84 13.67 12.04
C PRO A 13 -60.70 13.59 13.35
N SER A 14 -60.04 13.67 14.52
CA SER A 14 -60.57 14.05 15.85
C SER A 14 -61.31 12.93 16.63
N GLU A 15 -61.16 12.75 17.94
CA GLU A 15 -60.54 13.53 19.00
C GLU A 15 -60.43 12.62 20.25
N THR A 16 -59.39 12.85 21.05
CA THR A 16 -59.30 12.75 22.52
C THR A 16 -60.01 11.62 23.29
N PHE A 17 -59.24 10.87 24.08
CA PHE A 17 -59.42 10.88 25.54
C PHE A 17 -58.16 10.39 26.27
N GLU A 18 -57.83 11.15 27.30
CA GLU A 18 -56.70 11.09 28.21
C GLU A 18 -56.77 9.86 29.14
N SER A 19 -55.62 9.39 29.61
CA SER A 19 -55.41 9.21 31.06
C SER A 19 -53.92 9.26 31.41
N GLU A 20 -53.62 10.17 32.33
CA GLU A 20 -52.33 10.51 32.90
C GLU A 20 -51.85 9.50 33.96
N THR A 21 -50.66 9.84 34.50
CA THR A 21 -50.00 9.48 35.77
C THR A 21 -48.83 8.50 35.56
N SER A 22 -47.59 8.76 35.98
CA SER A 22 -47.05 9.74 36.94
C SER A 22 -45.59 10.04 36.65
N GLU A 23 -45.20 11.30 36.82
CA GLU A 23 -43.85 11.79 37.07
C GLU A 23 -43.46 11.55 38.56
N PRO A 24 -42.18 11.68 38.98
CA PRO A 24 -41.63 13.03 39.21
C PRO A 24 -40.10 13.19 39.03
N GLY A 25 -39.65 14.43 38.77
CA GLY A 25 -38.40 14.94 39.38
C GLY A 25 -37.46 15.83 38.55
N PHE A 26 -37.87 17.09 38.32
CA PHE A 26 -37.09 18.31 38.00
C PHE A 26 -35.79 18.54 38.83
N PRO A 27 -34.87 19.53 38.58
CA PRO A 27 -35.16 20.84 37.95
C PRO A 27 -34.09 21.58 37.08
N ALA A 28 -34.66 22.45 36.23
CA ALA A 28 -34.41 23.89 36.03
C ALA A 28 -33.07 24.45 35.52
N ALA A 29 -33.24 25.22 34.45
CA ALA A 29 -32.39 26.32 34.02
C ALA A 29 -32.55 27.59 34.88
N ALA A 30 -31.53 28.44 34.78
CA ALA A 30 -31.41 29.87 35.13
C ALA A 30 -30.57 30.21 36.38
N GLN A 31 -29.39 30.80 36.16
CA GLN A 31 -29.05 32.14 36.71
C GLN A 31 -27.75 32.72 36.10
N TRP A 32 -27.89 33.88 35.44
CA TRP A 32 -27.05 35.10 35.38
C TRP A 32 -25.53 34.97 35.69
N GLY A 33 -24.60 35.54 34.92
CA GLY A 33 -24.58 36.91 34.38
C GLY A 33 -23.60 37.77 35.19
N GLU A 34 -22.67 38.42 34.49
CA GLU A 34 -21.70 39.44 34.94
C GLU A 34 -20.40 39.00 35.66
N ALA A 35 -19.28 39.05 34.94
CA ALA A 35 -18.16 39.92 35.29
C ALA A 35 -17.10 39.97 34.16
N LEU A 36 -16.66 41.19 33.85
CA LEU A 36 -15.48 41.61 33.07
C LEU A 36 -15.70 41.94 31.58
N THR A 37 -16.33 43.09 31.36
CA THR A 37 -15.87 44.08 30.38
C THR A 37 -14.58 44.78 30.83
N GLU A 38 -13.82 45.28 29.84
CA GLU A 38 -12.66 46.18 29.90
C GLU A 38 -11.26 45.55 29.96
N ALA A 39 -10.76 45.15 28.78
CA ALA A 39 -9.62 45.84 28.14
C ALA A 39 -9.62 45.56 26.62
N GLU A 40 -10.19 46.50 25.87
CA GLU A 40 -9.92 46.78 24.44
C GLU A 40 -8.40 47.04 24.25
N ALA A 41 -7.71 46.91 23.11
CA ALA A 41 -8.00 46.66 21.71
C ALA A 41 -6.66 46.34 21.03
N SER A 42 -6.63 45.47 20.00
CA SER A 42 -5.87 45.72 18.76
C SER A 42 -6.13 44.61 17.72
N ALA A 43 -6.60 45.05 16.54
CA ALA A 43 -6.66 44.36 15.24
C ALA A 43 -7.63 43.18 15.06
N ALA A 44 -8.86 43.52 14.66
CA ALA A 44 -9.83 42.60 14.08
C ALA A 44 -9.53 42.36 12.59
N ASP A 45 -9.47 41.09 12.17
CA ASP A 45 -9.56 40.65 10.78
C ASP A 45 -11.02 40.22 10.48
N PRO A 46 -11.71 40.84 9.50
CA PRO A 46 -13.10 40.52 9.18
C PRO A 46 -13.33 39.08 8.67
N ALA A 47 -12.28 38.32 8.36
CA ALA A 47 -12.39 36.90 8.01
C ALA A 47 -12.85 35.99 9.17
N SER A 48 -12.61 36.39 10.43
CA SER A 48 -12.87 35.55 11.60
C SER A 48 -14.36 35.46 11.99
N SER A 49 -15.17 36.46 11.61
CA SER A 49 -16.59 36.52 11.98
C SER A 49 -17.50 35.68 11.08
N GLN A 50 -17.10 35.40 9.83
CA GLN A 50 -17.85 34.49 8.94
C GLN A 50 -17.60 33.01 9.27
N VAL A 51 -16.45 32.68 9.87
CA VAL A 51 -16.10 31.32 10.33
C VAL A 51 -16.94 30.87 11.53
N LEU A 52 -17.42 31.81 12.35
CA LEU A 52 -18.18 31.49 13.57
C LEU A 52 -19.65 31.20 13.31
N THR A 53 -20.24 31.70 12.21
CA THR A 53 -21.64 31.42 11.85
C THR A 53 -21.86 30.04 11.22
N GLY A 54 -20.82 29.39 10.68
CA GLY A 54 -20.89 28.01 10.18
C GLY A 54 -20.81 26.94 11.27
N ARG A 55 -20.17 27.25 12.41
CA ARG A 55 -19.90 26.29 13.50
C ARG A 55 -21.13 25.80 14.25
N ALA A 56 -22.22 26.56 14.25
CA ALA A 56 -23.45 26.18 14.96
C ALA A 56 -24.32 25.17 14.18
N ALA A 57 -24.00 24.89 12.91
CA ALA A 57 -24.72 23.91 12.09
C ALA A 57 -24.07 22.51 12.10
N GLU A 58 -22.88 22.36 12.69
CA GLU A 58 -22.04 21.14 12.58
C GLU A 58 -22.10 20.22 13.82
N GLU A 59 -22.76 20.60 14.92
CA GLU A 59 -22.84 19.80 16.16
C GLU A 59 -23.74 18.54 16.07
N GLY A 60 -24.15 18.13 14.86
CA GLY A 60 -25.16 17.08 14.66
C GLY A 60 -24.84 16.01 13.62
N GLN A 61 -23.57 15.74 13.29
CA GLN A 61 -23.23 14.71 12.29
C GLN A 61 -22.07 13.79 12.72
N GLY A 62 -22.42 12.57 13.17
CA GLY A 62 -21.56 11.38 13.21
C GLY A 62 -20.63 11.24 14.42
N GLU A 63 -20.89 10.25 15.28
CA GLU A 63 -20.05 9.89 16.45
C GLU A 63 -18.64 9.36 16.09
N ASP A 64 -18.32 9.16 14.80
CA ASP A 64 -17.07 8.52 14.33
C ASP A 64 -16.14 9.43 13.48
N GLU A 65 -16.50 10.69 13.22
CA GLU A 65 -15.68 11.59 12.39
C GLU A 65 -14.61 12.33 13.22
N ASN A 66 -13.34 12.23 12.81
CA ASN A 66 -12.25 12.86 13.55
C ASN A 66 -12.02 14.33 13.13
N ARG A 67 -13.08 15.15 13.21
CA ARG A 67 -13.06 16.57 12.78
C ARG A 67 -12.15 17.44 13.64
N GLN A 68 -12.02 17.14 14.94
CA GLN A 68 -11.11 17.88 15.83
C GLN A 68 -9.65 17.70 15.41
N GLU A 69 -9.27 16.48 15.02
CA GLU A 69 -7.94 16.21 14.48
C GLU A 69 -7.73 16.91 13.13
N ALA A 70 -8.73 16.92 12.24
CA ALA A 70 -8.65 17.68 10.98
C ALA A 70 -8.36 19.18 11.22
N LEU A 71 -9.04 19.78 12.22
CA LEU A 71 -8.81 21.17 12.61
C LEU A 71 -7.42 21.36 13.24
N SER A 72 -6.97 20.41 14.07
CA SER A 72 -5.63 20.41 14.68
C SER A 72 -4.54 20.41 13.61
N ARG A 73 -4.60 19.47 12.66
CA ARG A 73 -3.66 19.37 11.54
C ARG A 73 -3.67 20.61 10.65
N THR A 74 -4.84 21.17 10.39
CA THR A 74 -4.96 22.42 9.61
C THR A 74 -4.32 23.60 10.32
N ARG A 75 -4.46 23.71 11.65
CA ARG A 75 -3.78 24.76 12.45
C ARG A 75 -2.28 24.55 12.48
N ALA A 76 -1.82 23.33 12.76
CA ALA A 76 -0.41 22.99 12.77
C ALA A 76 0.27 23.29 11.43
N TRP A 77 -0.39 22.95 10.32
CA TRP A 77 0.08 23.30 8.97
C TRP A 77 0.22 24.81 8.79
N ARG A 78 -0.78 25.59 9.24
CA ARG A 78 -0.75 27.06 9.16
C ARG A 78 0.34 27.67 10.03
N GLU A 79 0.58 27.11 11.22
CA GLU A 79 1.62 27.56 12.14
C GLU A 79 3.03 27.23 11.65
N ALA A 80 3.20 26.10 10.95
CA ALA A 80 4.47 25.75 10.31
C ALA A 80 4.85 26.75 9.21
N GLY A 81 3.86 27.33 8.51
CA GLY A 81 4.05 28.38 7.50
C GLY A 81 4.76 27.91 6.23
N ASP A 82 5.01 26.61 6.08
CA ASP A 82 5.59 26.01 4.88
C ASP A 82 4.47 25.59 3.91
N VAL A 83 4.20 26.44 2.92
CA VAL A 83 3.15 26.22 1.91
C VAL A 83 3.46 25.06 0.96
N ASP A 84 4.72 24.60 0.91
CA ASP A 84 5.13 23.46 0.09
C ASP A 84 4.92 22.12 0.84
N GLU A 85 4.76 22.14 2.15
CA GLU A 85 4.39 20.97 2.94
C GLU A 85 2.91 20.60 2.70
N PRO A 86 2.56 19.32 2.50
CA PRO A 86 1.17 18.93 2.28
C PRO A 86 0.31 19.07 3.53
N LEU A 87 -0.87 19.68 3.37
CA LEU A 87 -1.92 19.58 4.38
C LEU A 87 -2.52 18.17 4.32
N ASP A 88 -2.20 17.34 5.32
CA ASP A 88 -2.66 15.96 5.40
C ASP A 88 -3.88 15.78 6.30
N LEU A 89 -5.03 15.57 5.68
CA LEU A 89 -6.32 15.26 6.30
C LEU A 89 -6.77 13.83 5.99
N SER A 90 -5.85 12.94 5.62
CA SER A 90 -6.15 11.54 5.30
C SER A 90 -6.52 10.71 6.53
N SER A 91 -7.33 9.67 6.32
CA SER A 91 -7.69 8.66 7.34
C SER A 91 -8.39 9.22 8.58
N LEU A 92 -9.28 10.20 8.40
CA LEU A 92 -10.03 10.84 9.48
C LEU A 92 -11.53 10.50 9.46
N SER A 93 -11.93 9.57 8.59
CA SER A 93 -13.33 9.16 8.37
C SER A 93 -14.26 10.31 7.97
N LEU A 94 -13.73 11.41 7.43
CA LEU A 94 -14.50 12.62 7.13
C LEU A 94 -15.55 12.35 6.05
N THR A 95 -16.78 12.81 6.25
CA THR A 95 -17.84 12.76 5.22
C THR A 95 -17.89 14.03 4.37
N ALA A 96 -17.37 15.14 4.89
CA ALA A 96 -17.22 16.41 4.19
C ALA A 96 -15.98 17.16 4.69
N LEU A 97 -15.42 18.02 3.84
CA LEU A 97 -14.36 18.96 4.21
C LEU A 97 -14.97 20.29 4.65
N SER A 98 -14.41 20.90 5.71
CA SER A 98 -14.79 22.25 6.13
C SER A 98 -14.26 23.28 5.13
N ALA A 99 -15.17 23.99 4.46
CA ALA A 99 -14.85 25.10 3.57
C ALA A 99 -14.86 26.45 4.31
N PRO A 100 -14.06 27.46 3.88
CA PRO A 100 -13.10 27.42 2.79
C PRO A 100 -11.74 26.80 3.17
N LEU A 101 -11.09 26.15 2.21
CA LEU A 101 -9.72 25.67 2.36
C LEU A 101 -8.73 26.85 2.39
N PRO A 102 -7.54 26.70 3.03
CA PRO A 102 -6.53 27.76 3.04
C PRO A 102 -6.14 28.18 1.61
N PRO A 103 -6.16 29.49 1.26
CA PRO A 103 -5.96 29.94 -0.12
C PRO A 103 -4.53 29.73 -0.64
N GLU A 104 -3.53 29.71 0.25
CA GLU A 104 -2.11 29.53 -0.09
C GLU A 104 -1.71 28.05 -0.25
N LEU A 105 -2.66 27.13 -0.08
CA LEU A 105 -2.40 25.70 -0.06
C LEU A 105 -1.97 25.19 -1.44
N ARG A 106 -0.78 24.60 -1.53
CA ARG A 106 -0.25 24.01 -2.77
C ARG A 106 -0.45 22.50 -2.85
N ARG A 107 -0.55 21.80 -1.72
CA ARG A 107 -0.67 20.35 -1.69
C ARG A 107 -1.69 19.91 -0.66
N LEU A 108 -2.71 19.20 -1.11
CA LEU A 108 -3.79 18.68 -0.26
C LEU A 108 -3.82 17.16 -0.34
N ASN A 109 -3.83 16.51 0.82
CA ASN A 109 -4.10 15.07 0.95
C ASN A 109 -5.36 14.84 1.77
N VAL A 110 -6.38 14.24 1.17
CA VAL A 110 -7.65 13.85 1.80
C VAL A 110 -7.97 12.37 1.54
N ASP A 111 -6.93 11.56 1.27
CA ASP A 111 -7.06 10.13 0.99
C ASP A 111 -7.75 9.37 2.14
N ASN A 112 -8.41 8.25 1.83
CA ASN A 112 -8.96 7.31 2.82
C ASN A 112 -9.98 7.96 3.78
N ASN A 113 -10.93 8.71 3.23
CA ASN A 113 -12.05 9.28 3.97
C ASN A 113 -13.38 8.75 3.39
N GLN A 114 -14.51 9.36 3.76
CA GLN A 114 -15.83 9.02 3.26
C GLN A 114 -16.45 10.18 2.48
N LEU A 115 -15.62 11.04 1.88
CA LEU A 115 -16.04 12.27 1.20
C LEU A 115 -16.92 11.93 0.00
N THR A 116 -18.10 12.54 -0.06
CA THR A 116 -19.00 12.43 -1.23
C THR A 116 -18.78 13.53 -2.26
N SER A 117 -18.19 14.65 -1.84
CA SER A 117 -17.83 15.78 -2.69
C SER A 117 -16.61 16.52 -2.12
N LEU A 118 -15.95 17.29 -2.98
CA LEU A 118 -14.91 18.25 -2.57
C LEU A 118 -15.46 19.68 -2.68
N PRO A 119 -15.05 20.59 -1.79
CA PRO A 119 -15.34 22.02 -1.92
C PRO A 119 -14.49 22.64 -3.04
N ASP A 120 -14.72 23.93 -3.32
CA ASP A 120 -13.89 24.70 -4.24
C ASP A 120 -12.41 24.63 -3.83
N LEU A 121 -11.56 24.32 -4.81
CA LEU A 121 -10.14 24.11 -4.59
C LEU A 121 -9.37 25.45 -4.63
N PRO A 122 -8.34 25.63 -3.79
CA PRO A 122 -7.49 26.81 -3.83
C PRO A 122 -6.83 27.01 -5.20
N ALA A 123 -6.73 28.26 -5.65
CA ALA A 123 -6.20 28.59 -6.98
C ALA A 123 -4.73 28.18 -7.17
N ASP A 124 -3.94 28.23 -6.09
CA ASP A 124 -2.52 27.89 -6.09
C ASP A 124 -2.24 26.39 -5.85
N LEU A 125 -3.29 25.55 -5.78
CA LEU A 125 -3.14 24.12 -5.56
C LEU A 125 -2.45 23.45 -6.75
N GLN A 126 -1.34 22.77 -6.48
CA GLN A 126 -0.50 22.09 -7.46
C GLN A 126 -0.65 20.56 -7.39
N ARG A 127 -1.00 20.02 -6.22
CA ARG A 127 -1.16 18.58 -5.99
C ARG A 127 -2.42 18.30 -5.17
N LEU A 128 -3.27 17.43 -5.69
CA LEU A 128 -4.45 16.93 -5.00
C LEU A 128 -4.41 15.41 -4.90
N ARG A 129 -4.47 14.88 -3.67
CA ARG A 129 -4.73 13.46 -3.38
C ARG A 129 -6.09 13.33 -2.70
N ALA A 130 -7.03 12.64 -3.35
CA ALA A 130 -8.39 12.43 -2.91
C ALA A 130 -8.86 10.97 -3.15
N SER A 131 -7.94 10.03 -3.03
CA SER A 131 -8.13 8.60 -3.27
C SER A 131 -8.92 7.92 -2.15
N ASN A 132 -9.54 6.77 -2.43
CA ASN A 132 -10.31 5.97 -1.46
C ASN A 132 -11.35 6.81 -0.72
N ASN A 133 -12.25 7.43 -1.48
CA ASN A 133 -13.37 8.21 -0.99
C ASN A 133 -14.67 7.74 -1.68
N ARG A 134 -15.75 8.51 -1.58
CA ARG A 134 -17.04 8.24 -2.24
C ARG A 134 -17.40 9.35 -3.23
N LEU A 135 -16.40 10.00 -3.83
CA LEU A 135 -16.60 11.11 -4.76
C LEU A 135 -17.30 10.62 -6.02
N THR A 136 -18.37 11.28 -6.44
CA THR A 136 -19.09 10.98 -7.69
C THR A 136 -18.73 11.94 -8.81
N SER A 137 -18.20 13.11 -8.47
CA SER A 137 -17.64 14.11 -9.38
C SER A 137 -16.48 14.86 -8.72
N LEU A 138 -15.69 15.56 -9.53
CA LEU A 138 -14.69 16.51 -9.07
C LEU A 138 -15.17 17.95 -9.30
N PRO A 139 -14.80 18.92 -8.45
CA PRO A 139 -15.02 20.33 -8.70
C PRO A 139 -14.13 20.83 -9.85
N ASP A 140 -14.28 22.10 -10.21
CA ASP A 140 -13.38 22.75 -11.16
C ASP A 140 -11.94 22.69 -10.64
N LEU A 141 -11.04 22.21 -11.51
CA LEU A 141 -9.64 22.00 -11.15
C LEU A 141 -8.86 23.31 -11.35
N PRO A 142 -8.02 23.71 -10.39
CA PRO A 142 -7.25 24.95 -10.50
C PRO A 142 -6.23 24.86 -11.64
N ALA A 143 -6.03 25.96 -12.35
CA ALA A 143 -5.16 26.00 -13.53
C ALA A 143 -3.68 25.64 -13.23
N GLY A 144 -3.24 25.85 -11.97
CA GLY A 144 -1.91 25.50 -11.49
C GLY A 144 -1.72 24.02 -11.13
N LEU A 145 -2.78 23.20 -11.17
CA LEU A 145 -2.71 21.79 -10.77
C LEU A 145 -1.81 20.99 -11.72
N ARG A 146 -0.83 20.30 -11.14
CA ARG A 146 0.16 19.48 -11.85
C ARG A 146 -0.07 17.99 -11.66
N ARG A 147 -0.62 17.59 -10.51
CA ARG A 147 -0.89 16.17 -10.19
C ARG A 147 -2.26 16.02 -9.53
N LEU A 148 -3.02 15.06 -10.03
CA LEU A 148 -4.32 14.68 -9.51
C LEU A 148 -4.37 13.17 -9.28
N TYR A 149 -4.64 12.77 -8.04
CA TYR A 149 -4.89 11.38 -7.65
C TYR A 149 -6.28 11.28 -7.05
N ALA A 150 -7.20 10.62 -7.75
CA ALA A 150 -8.59 10.40 -7.34
C ALA A 150 -8.98 8.92 -7.50
N ILE A 151 -8.11 8.05 -6.97
CA ILE A 151 -8.17 6.60 -7.12
C ILE A 151 -9.30 6.01 -6.28
N SER A 152 -9.95 4.92 -6.73
CA SER A 152 -10.94 4.18 -5.94
C SER A 152 -12.05 5.07 -5.39
N ASN A 153 -12.79 5.70 -6.31
CA ASN A 153 -13.93 6.56 -6.03
C ASN A 153 -15.15 6.10 -6.86
N GLY A 154 -16.22 6.88 -6.84
CA GLY A 154 -17.42 6.67 -7.66
C GLY A 154 -17.53 7.61 -8.85
N LEU A 155 -16.41 8.16 -9.36
CA LEU A 155 -16.44 9.20 -10.39
C LEU A 155 -17.08 8.67 -11.68
N THR A 156 -18.09 9.36 -12.17
CA THR A 156 -18.77 9.00 -13.43
C THR A 156 -18.27 9.82 -14.61
N SER A 157 -17.71 11.01 -14.36
CA SER A 157 -17.05 11.85 -15.35
C SER A 157 -15.94 12.69 -14.71
N LEU A 158 -15.01 13.16 -15.54
CA LEU A 158 -14.05 14.19 -15.19
C LEU A 158 -14.54 15.57 -15.67
N PRO A 159 -14.02 16.68 -15.10
CA PRO A 159 -14.24 18.01 -15.65
C PRO A 159 -13.83 18.08 -17.12
N ALA A 160 -14.60 18.81 -17.93
CA ALA A 160 -14.38 18.89 -19.38
C ALA A 160 -13.03 19.51 -19.73
N ASP A 161 -12.61 20.53 -18.96
CA ASP A 161 -11.33 21.20 -19.13
C ASP A 161 -10.38 20.77 -18.00
N LEU A 162 -9.36 19.98 -18.37
CA LEU A 162 -8.28 19.64 -17.45
C LEU A 162 -7.22 20.76 -17.42
N PRO A 163 -6.55 20.99 -16.28
CA PRO A 163 -5.50 22.00 -16.18
C PRO A 163 -4.39 21.80 -17.20
N LEU A 164 -4.02 22.85 -17.94
CA LEU A 164 -3.04 22.78 -19.03
C LEU A 164 -1.63 22.36 -18.57
N GLY A 165 -1.32 22.59 -17.28
CA GLY A 165 -0.06 22.21 -16.63
C GLY A 165 -0.09 20.83 -15.98
N LEU A 166 -1.17 20.05 -16.13
CA LEU A 166 -1.31 18.74 -15.51
C LEU A 166 -0.32 17.75 -16.15
N ARG A 167 0.56 17.21 -15.32
CA ARG A 167 1.58 16.22 -15.71
C ARG A 167 1.17 14.80 -15.39
N ARG A 168 0.37 14.60 -14.34
CA ARG A 168 -0.05 13.27 -13.90
C ARG A 168 -1.52 13.24 -13.52
N LEU A 169 -2.22 12.23 -14.02
CA LEU A 169 -3.63 11.99 -13.77
C LEU A 169 -3.84 10.51 -13.42
N SER A 170 -4.21 10.24 -12.16
CA SER A 170 -4.59 8.92 -11.69
C SER A 170 -6.04 8.93 -11.23
N VAL A 171 -6.89 8.22 -11.97
CA VAL A 171 -8.35 8.13 -11.78
C VAL A 171 -8.80 6.68 -11.86
N ASP A 172 -7.93 5.75 -11.49
CA ASP A 172 -8.22 4.33 -11.55
C ASP A 172 -9.27 3.89 -10.53
N ASN A 173 -9.92 2.76 -10.80
CA ASN A 173 -11.01 2.20 -10.00
C ASN A 173 -12.16 3.19 -9.79
N ASN A 174 -12.69 3.73 -10.88
CA ASN A 174 -13.83 4.62 -10.89
C ASN A 174 -14.94 4.06 -11.81
N GLN A 175 -15.92 4.88 -12.16
CA GLN A 175 -17.03 4.50 -13.05
C GLN A 175 -17.04 5.32 -14.35
N LEU A 176 -15.87 5.82 -14.77
CA LEU A 176 -15.73 6.67 -15.94
C LEU A 176 -16.10 5.87 -17.21
N THR A 177 -16.98 6.43 -18.03
CA THR A 177 -17.34 5.87 -19.34
C THR A 177 -16.54 6.49 -20.49
N SER A 178 -15.98 7.68 -20.27
CA SER A 178 -15.12 8.39 -21.21
C SER A 178 -14.16 9.31 -20.46
N LEU A 179 -13.03 9.63 -21.09
CA LEU A 179 -12.15 10.73 -20.68
C LEU A 179 -12.54 12.01 -21.45
N PRO A 180 -12.08 13.20 -21.01
CA PRO A 180 -12.25 14.44 -21.76
C PRO A 180 -11.66 14.34 -23.18
N ASP A 181 -12.30 15.00 -24.15
CA ASP A 181 -11.90 14.93 -25.57
C ASP A 181 -10.48 15.42 -25.82
N THR A 182 -9.98 16.33 -24.98
CA THR A 182 -8.62 16.88 -25.06
C THR A 182 -7.89 16.68 -23.74
N LEU A 183 -6.83 15.90 -23.76
CA LEU A 183 -5.91 15.77 -22.64
C LEU A 183 -4.83 16.87 -22.69
N PRO A 184 -4.34 17.36 -21.53
CA PRO A 184 -3.29 18.36 -21.49
C PRO A 184 -2.02 17.89 -22.21
N ALA A 185 -1.44 18.75 -23.05
CA ALA A 185 -0.22 18.42 -23.80
C ALA A 185 1.01 18.18 -22.91
N THR A 186 0.95 18.62 -21.64
CA THR A 186 2.00 18.43 -20.64
C THR A 186 1.86 17.13 -19.84
N LEU A 187 0.80 16.34 -20.09
CA LEU A 187 0.54 15.09 -19.39
C LEU A 187 1.58 14.04 -19.78
N GLN A 188 2.25 13.51 -18.78
CA GLN A 188 3.31 12.50 -18.89
C GLN A 188 2.82 11.13 -18.42
N GLU A 189 1.89 11.09 -17.47
CA GLU A 189 1.36 9.85 -16.93
C GLU A 189 -0.16 9.88 -16.79
N LEU A 190 -0.80 8.81 -17.26
CA LEU A 190 -2.24 8.61 -17.17
C LEU A 190 -2.52 7.19 -16.68
N ASP A 191 -3.15 7.09 -15.51
CA ASP A 191 -3.78 5.85 -15.04
C ASP A 191 -5.30 6.04 -14.98
N ALA A 192 -6.01 5.29 -15.82
CA ALA A 192 -7.46 5.21 -15.86
C ALA A 192 -7.94 3.75 -15.81
N SER A 193 -7.15 2.86 -15.21
CA SER A 193 -7.49 1.44 -15.08
C SER A 193 -8.72 1.20 -14.20
N GLY A 194 -9.40 0.06 -14.36
CA GLY A 194 -10.57 -0.30 -13.54
C GLY A 194 -11.76 0.67 -13.72
N ASN A 195 -12.00 1.11 -14.95
CA ASN A 195 -13.12 1.98 -15.32
C ASN A 195 -14.05 1.28 -16.33
N ARG A 196 -14.92 2.03 -17.01
CA ARG A 196 -15.84 1.53 -18.04
C ARG A 196 -15.60 2.23 -19.38
N LEU A 197 -14.35 2.60 -19.66
CA LEU A 197 -13.96 3.31 -20.89
C LEU A 197 -14.15 2.39 -22.09
N THR A 198 -14.81 2.88 -23.13
CA THR A 198 -15.01 2.16 -24.40
C THR A 198 -14.09 2.65 -25.53
N SER A 199 -13.56 3.86 -25.39
CA SER A 199 -12.55 4.45 -26.26
C SER A 199 -11.66 5.42 -25.47
N LEU A 200 -10.49 5.75 -26.03
CA LEU A 200 -9.60 6.80 -25.52
C LEU A 200 -9.60 8.01 -26.48
N PRO A 201 -9.41 9.23 -25.96
CA PRO A 201 -9.14 10.41 -26.79
C PRO A 201 -7.73 10.32 -27.41
N ALA A 202 -7.38 11.32 -28.23
CA ALA A 202 -6.01 11.46 -28.70
C ALA A 202 -5.05 11.64 -27.51
N LEU A 203 -3.98 10.84 -27.49
CA LEU A 203 -2.99 10.89 -26.42
C LEU A 203 -2.00 12.04 -26.66
N PRO A 204 -1.54 12.73 -25.59
CA PRO A 204 -0.55 13.78 -25.72
C PRO A 204 0.80 13.20 -26.14
N ALA A 205 1.55 13.96 -26.96
CA ALA A 205 2.79 13.47 -27.58
C ALA A 205 3.91 13.14 -26.58
N GLY A 206 3.93 13.83 -25.43
CA GLY A 206 4.90 13.61 -24.34
C GLY A 206 4.42 12.64 -23.26
N LEU A 207 3.38 11.84 -23.53
CA LEU A 207 2.92 10.82 -22.60
C LEU A 207 3.92 9.67 -22.56
N GLN A 208 4.40 9.33 -21.36
CA GLN A 208 5.41 8.32 -21.10
C GLN A 208 4.83 7.05 -20.51
N ARG A 209 3.77 7.16 -19.68
CA ARG A 209 3.12 6.01 -19.06
C ARG A 209 1.60 6.07 -19.25
N LEU A 210 1.04 4.98 -19.74
CA LEU A 210 -0.41 4.80 -19.91
C LEU A 210 -0.84 3.47 -19.29
N ASN A 211 -1.76 3.55 -18.34
CA ASN A 211 -2.46 2.40 -17.78
C ASN A 211 -3.97 2.54 -17.97
N VAL A 212 -4.55 1.61 -18.72
CA VAL A 212 -5.98 1.54 -19.03
C VAL A 212 -6.51 0.12 -18.86
N ASP A 213 -5.86 -0.67 -18.00
CA ASP A 213 -6.27 -2.04 -17.67
C ASP A 213 -7.72 -2.09 -17.17
N TYR A 214 -8.39 -3.24 -17.32
CA TYR A 214 -9.75 -3.45 -16.80
C TYR A 214 -10.74 -2.37 -17.26
N ASN A 215 -10.84 -2.20 -18.58
CA ASN A 215 -11.80 -1.33 -19.23
C ASN A 215 -12.57 -2.12 -20.32
N GLN A 216 -13.27 -1.42 -21.21
CA GLN A 216 -14.05 -2.00 -22.30
C GLN A 216 -13.56 -1.49 -23.66
N LEU A 217 -12.27 -1.17 -23.76
CA LEU A 217 -11.66 -0.64 -24.98
C LEU A 217 -11.68 -1.68 -26.08
N THR A 218 -12.12 -1.29 -27.27
CA THR A 218 -12.11 -2.16 -28.47
C THR A 218 -10.89 -1.94 -29.34
N ASN A 219 -10.29 -0.74 -29.25
CA ASN A 219 -9.09 -0.33 -29.96
C ASN A 219 -8.31 0.68 -29.11
N LEU A 220 -7.01 0.78 -29.36
CA LEU A 220 -6.15 1.85 -28.85
C LEU A 220 -6.09 2.99 -29.89
N PRO A 221 -5.80 4.24 -29.45
CA PRO A 221 -5.64 5.37 -30.37
C PRO A 221 -4.39 5.19 -31.23
N GLU A 222 -4.47 5.63 -32.48
CA GLU A 222 -3.37 5.58 -33.44
C GLU A 222 -3.11 6.98 -34.03
N PRO A 223 -1.86 7.48 -34.02
CA PRO A 223 -0.65 6.84 -33.49
C PRO A 223 -0.54 6.86 -31.96
N LEU A 224 0.23 5.93 -31.39
CA LEU A 224 0.67 6.03 -30.00
C LEU A 224 1.77 7.11 -29.84
N PRO A 225 1.90 7.74 -28.65
CA PRO A 225 2.96 8.71 -28.38
C PRO A 225 4.35 8.08 -28.54
N ALA A 226 5.27 8.81 -29.20
CA ALA A 226 6.61 8.30 -29.48
C ALA A 226 7.49 8.17 -28.22
N GLU A 227 7.21 8.95 -27.18
CA GLU A 227 7.90 8.92 -25.88
C GLU A 227 7.29 7.92 -24.90
N LEU A 228 6.33 7.08 -25.34
CA LEU A 228 5.66 6.11 -24.47
C LEU A 228 6.62 4.97 -24.12
N GLU A 229 6.90 4.82 -22.84
CA GLU A 229 7.79 3.79 -22.26
C GLU A 229 6.99 2.63 -21.64
N TRP A 230 5.80 2.91 -21.13
CA TRP A 230 4.95 1.92 -20.45
C TRP A 230 3.50 2.00 -20.94
N LEU A 231 2.99 0.88 -21.45
CA LEU A 231 1.60 0.74 -21.88
C LEU A 231 0.99 -0.52 -21.26
N SER A 232 -0.05 -0.36 -20.45
CA SER A 232 -0.89 -1.45 -19.96
C SER A 232 -2.33 -1.25 -20.41
N ALA A 233 -2.86 -2.21 -21.17
CA ALA A 233 -4.23 -2.26 -21.68
C ALA A 233 -4.82 -3.69 -21.56
N SER A 234 -4.40 -4.42 -20.53
CA SER A 234 -4.86 -5.76 -20.22
C SER A 234 -6.32 -5.76 -19.75
N HIS A 235 -7.02 -6.89 -19.88
CA HIS A 235 -8.44 -7.02 -19.51
C HIS A 235 -9.33 -5.98 -20.21
N ASN A 236 -9.23 -5.92 -21.54
CA ASN A 236 -10.05 -5.09 -22.40
C ASN A 236 -10.74 -5.95 -23.48
N GLN A 237 -11.26 -5.33 -24.54
CA GLN A 237 -11.88 -5.99 -25.69
C GLN A 237 -11.10 -5.67 -26.98
N LEU A 238 -9.78 -5.46 -26.87
CA LEU A 238 -8.94 -5.07 -28.01
C LEU A 238 -8.94 -6.18 -29.06
N THR A 239 -9.27 -5.81 -30.29
CA THR A 239 -9.30 -6.76 -31.43
C THR A 239 -7.98 -6.78 -32.21
N SER A 240 -7.22 -5.70 -32.13
CA SER A 240 -5.89 -5.54 -32.71
C SER A 240 -5.06 -4.55 -31.88
N LEU A 241 -3.74 -4.63 -32.03
CA LEU A 241 -2.81 -3.62 -31.53
C LEU A 241 -2.50 -2.60 -32.64
N PRO A 242 -2.08 -1.37 -32.31
CA PRO A 242 -1.64 -0.38 -33.30
C PRO A 242 -0.53 -0.93 -34.20
N GLU A 243 -0.53 -0.55 -35.49
CA GLU A 243 0.49 -1.04 -36.45
C GLU A 243 1.90 -0.55 -36.10
N THR A 244 1.97 0.63 -35.47
CA THR A 244 3.21 1.26 -35.03
C THR A 244 3.30 1.27 -33.51
N ILE A 245 4.22 0.46 -32.98
CA ILE A 245 4.55 0.44 -31.55
C ILE A 245 5.76 1.36 -31.31
N PRO A 246 5.76 2.23 -30.29
CA PRO A 246 6.90 3.08 -29.98
C PRO A 246 8.17 2.25 -29.71
N ALA A 247 9.31 2.69 -30.24
CA ALA A 247 10.58 1.95 -30.12
C ALA A 247 11.16 2.00 -28.69
N GLU A 248 10.83 3.05 -27.93
CA GLU A 248 11.26 3.24 -26.53
C GLU A 248 10.36 2.47 -25.55
N LEU A 249 9.37 1.72 -26.03
CA LEU A 249 8.43 1.00 -25.17
C LEU A 249 9.14 -0.16 -24.47
N LEU A 250 9.20 -0.12 -23.14
CA LEU A 250 9.80 -1.14 -22.28
C LEU A 250 8.77 -2.18 -21.83
N TRP A 251 7.50 -1.79 -21.72
CA TRP A 251 6.41 -2.68 -21.32
C TRP A 251 5.17 -2.48 -22.19
N LEU A 252 4.64 -3.59 -22.70
CA LEU A 252 3.35 -3.68 -23.37
C LEU A 252 2.49 -4.77 -22.76
N GLY A 253 1.59 -4.40 -21.85
CA GLY A 253 0.56 -5.29 -21.32
C GLY A 253 -0.68 -5.27 -22.19
N ALA A 254 -1.02 -6.38 -22.83
CA ALA A 254 -2.25 -6.53 -23.61
C ALA A 254 -2.93 -7.89 -23.38
N SER A 255 -2.71 -8.49 -22.20
CA SER A 255 -3.32 -9.77 -21.88
C SER A 255 -4.82 -9.68 -21.65
N ASN A 256 -5.53 -10.80 -21.78
CA ASN A 256 -6.97 -10.90 -21.60
C ASN A 256 -7.73 -9.93 -22.53
N ASN A 257 -7.47 -10.04 -23.83
CA ASN A 257 -8.09 -9.25 -24.89
C ASN A 257 -8.68 -10.18 -25.98
N GLN A 258 -9.08 -9.61 -27.13
CA GLN A 258 -9.63 -10.33 -28.28
C GLN A 258 -8.69 -10.27 -29.49
N LEU A 259 -7.37 -10.20 -29.26
CA LEU A 259 -6.38 -10.09 -30.32
C LEU A 259 -6.35 -11.36 -31.17
N THR A 260 -6.49 -11.17 -32.49
CA THR A 260 -6.40 -12.27 -33.49
C THR A 260 -5.14 -12.18 -34.35
N SER A 261 -4.39 -11.10 -34.21
CA SER A 261 -3.12 -10.86 -34.88
C SER A 261 -2.23 -9.99 -34.01
N VAL A 262 -0.95 -9.94 -34.37
CA VAL A 262 0.05 -9.05 -33.79
C VAL A 262 0.68 -8.22 -34.91
N PRO A 263 1.16 -6.98 -34.63
CA PRO A 263 1.84 -6.16 -35.63
C PRO A 263 3.13 -6.84 -36.12
N GLU A 264 3.42 -6.75 -37.42
CA GLU A 264 4.67 -7.32 -37.99
C GLU A 264 5.92 -6.67 -37.38
N THR A 265 5.81 -5.40 -37.01
CA THR A 265 6.88 -4.58 -36.42
C THR A 265 7.21 -4.97 -34.97
N LEU A 266 6.33 -5.73 -34.29
CA LEU A 266 6.46 -6.05 -32.86
C LEU A 266 7.82 -6.69 -32.52
N LEU A 267 8.27 -7.64 -33.34
CA LEU A 267 9.51 -8.39 -33.13
C LEU A 267 10.78 -7.62 -33.53
N THR A 268 10.65 -6.63 -34.41
CA THR A 268 11.79 -5.92 -35.01
C THR A 268 12.02 -4.54 -34.42
N GLN A 269 10.97 -3.92 -33.88
CA GLN A 269 11.00 -2.55 -33.40
C GLN A 269 11.31 -2.46 -31.90
N LEU A 270 10.85 -3.44 -31.12
CA LEU A 270 11.14 -3.53 -29.69
C LEU A 270 12.48 -4.24 -29.46
N GLY A 271 13.24 -3.77 -28.48
CA GLY A 271 14.52 -4.35 -28.11
C GLY A 271 14.37 -5.49 -27.10
N ARG A 272 15.49 -6.17 -26.80
CA ARG A 272 15.56 -7.24 -25.79
C ARG A 272 15.19 -6.81 -24.37
N GLU A 273 15.23 -5.51 -24.09
CA GLU A 273 14.86 -4.94 -22.79
C GLU A 273 13.34 -4.74 -22.66
N SER A 274 12.60 -4.88 -23.76
CA SER A 274 11.15 -4.74 -23.78
C SER A 274 10.46 -6.06 -23.45
N SER A 275 9.37 -5.96 -22.69
CA SER A 275 8.50 -7.07 -22.32
C SER A 275 7.09 -6.85 -22.86
N VAL A 276 6.51 -7.89 -23.45
CA VAL A 276 5.19 -7.85 -24.08
C VAL A 276 4.34 -8.99 -23.53
N ASP A 277 3.26 -8.66 -22.84
CA ASP A 277 2.29 -9.64 -22.35
C ASP A 277 1.08 -9.72 -23.28
N LEU A 278 0.93 -10.86 -23.96
CA LEU A 278 -0.18 -11.17 -24.87
C LEU A 278 -1.02 -12.36 -24.36
N GLU A 279 -0.88 -12.72 -23.08
CA GLU A 279 -1.62 -13.85 -22.50
C GLU A 279 -3.12 -13.69 -22.69
N ASN A 280 -3.83 -14.81 -22.79
CA ASN A 280 -5.28 -14.92 -22.85
C ASN A 280 -5.89 -14.12 -24.00
N ASN A 281 -5.28 -14.23 -25.19
CA ASN A 281 -5.79 -13.73 -26.45
C ASN A 281 -6.08 -14.87 -27.43
N PRO A 282 -7.13 -14.77 -28.28
CA PRO A 282 -7.47 -15.75 -29.30
C PRO A 282 -6.54 -15.69 -30.53
N LEU A 283 -5.22 -15.74 -30.30
CA LEU A 283 -4.22 -15.73 -31.37
C LEU A 283 -4.24 -17.08 -32.12
N PRO A 284 -4.25 -17.09 -33.46
CA PRO A 284 -4.18 -18.32 -34.24
C PRO A 284 -2.89 -19.11 -33.95
N GLU A 285 -2.98 -20.43 -33.99
CA GLU A 285 -1.84 -21.34 -33.74
C GLU A 285 -0.62 -21.04 -34.64
N GLY A 286 -0.86 -20.63 -35.89
CA GLY A 286 0.21 -20.21 -36.79
C GLY A 286 0.96 -18.97 -36.30
N VAL A 287 0.26 -18.00 -35.71
CA VAL A 287 0.87 -16.80 -35.12
C VAL A 287 1.67 -17.19 -33.88
N LEU A 288 1.09 -18.00 -32.98
CA LEU A 288 1.77 -18.50 -31.78
C LEU A 288 3.06 -19.26 -32.13
N THR A 289 2.98 -20.19 -33.09
CA THR A 289 4.12 -20.98 -33.53
C THR A 289 5.22 -20.10 -34.12
N ASN A 290 4.85 -19.09 -34.91
CA ASN A 290 5.81 -18.15 -35.49
C ASN A 290 6.50 -17.31 -34.42
N LEU A 291 5.75 -16.81 -33.44
CA LEU A 291 6.30 -16.03 -32.32
C LEU A 291 7.26 -16.89 -31.49
N VAL A 292 6.85 -18.09 -31.09
CA VAL A 292 7.69 -19.02 -30.32
C VAL A 292 8.94 -19.39 -31.12
N THR A 293 8.81 -19.70 -32.41
CA THR A 293 9.97 -20.05 -33.26
C THR A 293 10.94 -18.88 -33.39
N ALA A 294 10.43 -17.65 -33.55
CA ALA A 294 11.26 -16.45 -33.62
C ALA A 294 12.02 -16.22 -32.31
N MET A 295 11.37 -16.36 -31.16
CA MET A 295 11.98 -16.18 -29.84
C MET A 295 13.08 -17.21 -29.53
N HIS A 296 12.98 -18.43 -30.06
CA HIS A 296 13.96 -19.50 -29.88
C HIS A 296 15.08 -19.51 -30.93
N ALA A 297 15.05 -18.57 -31.89
CA ALA A 297 16.15 -18.38 -32.81
C ALA A 297 17.40 -17.89 -32.04
N GLY A 298 18.55 -18.51 -32.29
CA GLY A 298 19.78 -18.23 -31.53
C GLY A 298 20.33 -16.80 -31.68
N ASP A 299 19.83 -16.05 -32.66
CA ASP A 299 20.13 -14.66 -32.98
C ASP A 299 18.97 -13.69 -32.64
N TYR A 300 17.96 -14.15 -31.90
CA TYR A 300 16.84 -13.30 -31.50
C TYR A 300 17.28 -12.16 -30.57
N ALA A 301 17.00 -10.93 -31.00
CA ALA A 301 17.30 -9.70 -30.26
C ALA A 301 16.05 -8.83 -29.97
N GLY A 302 14.86 -9.38 -30.22
CA GLY A 302 13.59 -8.72 -29.98
C GLY A 302 13.09 -8.85 -28.53
N PRO A 303 11.84 -8.42 -28.26
CA PRO A 303 11.27 -8.37 -26.91
C PRO A 303 11.02 -9.75 -26.30
N GLN A 304 10.93 -9.82 -24.97
CA GLN A 304 10.35 -10.98 -24.30
C GLN A 304 8.83 -10.97 -24.47
N ILE A 305 8.24 -12.08 -24.93
CA ILE A 305 6.78 -12.18 -25.15
C ILE A 305 6.17 -13.27 -24.26
N PHE A 306 5.15 -12.91 -23.50
CA PHE A 306 4.31 -13.83 -22.73
C PHE A 306 3.05 -14.17 -23.54
N LEU A 307 2.71 -15.45 -23.64
CA LEU A 307 1.64 -15.96 -24.50
C LEU A 307 0.82 -17.00 -23.74
N SER A 308 -0.51 -16.98 -23.93
CA SER A 308 -1.35 -18.11 -23.51
C SER A 308 -1.42 -19.14 -24.62
N MET A 309 -1.21 -20.39 -24.24
CA MET A 309 -1.45 -21.53 -25.12
C MET A 309 -2.97 -21.75 -25.20
N ALA A 310 -3.58 -21.43 -26.35
CA ALA A 310 -5.02 -21.53 -26.55
C ALA A 310 -5.51 -22.99 -26.54
N GLU A 311 -6.60 -23.25 -25.80
CA GLU A 311 -7.31 -24.53 -25.80
C GLU A 311 -8.06 -24.75 -27.12
N GLY A 312 -7.71 -25.85 -27.79
CA GLY A 312 -8.38 -26.33 -28.99
C GLY A 312 -8.20 -27.83 -29.16
N ALA A 313 -8.67 -28.59 -28.15
CA ALA A 313 -8.71 -30.06 -28.03
C ALA A 313 -7.57 -30.75 -27.25
N VAL A 314 -7.25 -30.25 -26.06
CA VAL A 314 -7.18 -31.03 -24.80
C VAL A 314 -7.53 -30.04 -23.70
N GLN A 315 -8.49 -30.33 -22.82
CA GLN A 315 -8.67 -29.54 -21.60
C GLN A 315 -7.34 -29.52 -20.86
N VAL A 316 -6.72 -28.35 -20.73
CA VAL A 316 -5.70 -28.16 -19.70
C VAL A 316 -6.34 -27.15 -18.78
N GLU A 317 -6.96 -27.68 -17.72
CA GLU A 317 -7.52 -26.91 -16.62
C GLU A 317 -6.55 -25.79 -16.19
N PRO A 318 -7.04 -24.66 -15.63
CA PRO A 318 -6.15 -23.66 -15.04
C PRO A 318 -5.15 -24.40 -14.19
N GLN A 319 -3.84 -24.32 -14.53
CA GLN A 319 -2.85 -25.29 -14.01
C GLN A 319 -3.12 -25.47 -12.54
N ALA A 320 -3.63 -26.65 -12.21
CA ALA A 320 -4.18 -26.84 -10.89
C ALA A 320 -3.05 -26.57 -9.91
N LEU A 321 -3.34 -26.08 -8.70
CA LEU A 321 -2.28 -25.65 -7.77
C LEU A 321 -1.13 -26.67 -7.65
N HIS A 322 -1.46 -27.96 -7.70
CA HIS A 322 -0.50 -29.06 -7.73
C HIS A 322 0.40 -29.10 -8.99
N GLU A 323 -0.10 -28.76 -10.16
CA GLU A 323 0.67 -28.66 -11.41
C GLU A 323 1.65 -27.48 -11.35
N VAL A 324 1.21 -26.31 -10.90
CA VAL A 324 2.11 -25.15 -10.72
C VAL A 324 3.22 -25.48 -9.71
N VAL A 325 2.86 -26.14 -8.61
CA VAL A 325 3.78 -26.61 -7.57
C VAL A 325 4.74 -27.68 -8.09
N ALA A 326 4.30 -28.55 -9.00
CA ALA A 326 5.15 -29.60 -9.59
C ALA A 326 6.36 -29.03 -10.35
N HIS A 327 6.24 -27.86 -10.97
CA HIS A 327 7.36 -27.19 -11.64
C HIS A 327 8.45 -26.71 -10.66
N TRP A 328 8.08 -26.46 -9.40
CA TRP A 328 9.03 -26.08 -8.34
C TRP A 328 9.60 -27.29 -7.60
N LEU A 329 8.87 -28.40 -7.58
CA LEU A 329 9.19 -29.62 -6.82
C LEU A 329 9.71 -30.75 -7.74
N GLU A 330 10.78 -30.49 -8.50
CA GLU A 330 11.41 -31.47 -9.40
C GLU A 330 11.68 -32.83 -8.70
N GLY A 331 10.83 -33.83 -9.00
CA GLY A 331 10.95 -35.20 -8.49
C GLY A 331 10.24 -35.54 -7.17
N ASP A 332 9.55 -34.60 -6.52
CA ASP A 332 8.84 -34.83 -5.24
C ASP A 332 7.33 -35.06 -5.47
N THR A 333 6.99 -36.25 -5.96
CA THR A 333 5.61 -36.60 -6.35
C THR A 333 4.64 -36.71 -5.17
N GLU A 334 5.13 -36.99 -3.97
CA GLU A 334 4.30 -37.15 -2.77
C GLU A 334 3.78 -35.79 -2.28
N THR A 335 4.66 -34.79 -2.21
CA THR A 335 4.28 -33.43 -1.85
C THR A 335 3.33 -32.84 -2.89
N VAL A 336 3.61 -33.02 -4.19
CA VAL A 336 2.71 -32.59 -5.29
C VAL A 336 1.30 -33.19 -5.15
N ALA A 337 1.20 -34.48 -4.80
CA ALA A 337 -0.10 -35.13 -4.58
C ALA A 337 -0.84 -34.58 -3.33
N ALA A 338 -0.13 -34.08 -2.32
CA ALA A 338 -0.75 -33.37 -1.21
C ALA A 338 -1.36 -32.04 -1.67
N TRP A 339 -0.65 -31.29 -2.50
CA TRP A 339 -1.12 -30.01 -3.06
C TRP A 339 -2.37 -30.13 -3.93
N GLN A 340 -2.65 -31.31 -4.49
CA GLN A 340 -3.89 -31.55 -5.23
C GLN A 340 -5.12 -31.46 -4.31
N ARG A 341 -4.98 -31.83 -3.03
CA ARG A 341 -6.07 -31.73 -2.04
C ARG A 341 -6.29 -30.30 -1.54
N PHE A 342 -5.30 -29.43 -1.68
CA PHE A 342 -5.36 -28.05 -1.23
C PHE A 342 -5.93 -27.10 -2.29
N ALA A 343 -6.19 -27.59 -3.52
CA ALA A 343 -6.70 -26.78 -4.62
C ALA A 343 -8.09 -26.15 -4.34
N GLU A 344 -8.89 -26.76 -3.46
CA GLU A 344 -10.23 -26.29 -3.08
C GLU A 344 -10.21 -25.34 -1.87
N GLU A 345 -9.04 -25.08 -1.27
CA GLU A 345 -8.93 -24.16 -0.13
C GLU A 345 -9.07 -22.70 -0.58
N PRO A 346 -9.68 -21.80 0.22
CA PRO A 346 -9.79 -20.38 -0.12
C PRO A 346 -8.43 -19.74 -0.36
N GLY A 347 -8.26 -19.05 -1.50
CA GLY A 347 -7.00 -18.40 -1.89
C GLY A 347 -5.98 -19.31 -2.60
N ALA A 348 -6.29 -20.59 -2.80
CA ALA A 348 -5.44 -21.54 -3.52
C ALA A 348 -5.16 -21.13 -4.97
N GLN A 349 -6.18 -20.61 -5.68
CA GLN A 349 -6.05 -20.14 -7.06
C GLN A 349 -5.17 -18.88 -7.17
N ASP A 350 -5.27 -17.98 -6.19
CA ASP A 350 -4.46 -16.76 -6.14
C ASP A 350 -2.99 -17.10 -5.84
N TYR A 351 -2.76 -18.08 -4.96
CA TYR A 351 -1.43 -18.61 -4.69
C TYR A 351 -0.82 -19.33 -5.90
N ALA A 352 -1.62 -20.08 -6.67
CA ALA A 352 -1.17 -20.69 -7.92
C ALA A 352 -0.72 -19.62 -8.93
N ARG A 353 -1.51 -18.55 -9.10
CA ARG A 353 -1.14 -17.39 -9.94
C ARG A 353 0.13 -16.69 -9.43
N PHE A 354 0.28 -16.53 -8.12
CA PHE A 354 1.49 -15.97 -7.52
C PHE A 354 2.74 -16.81 -7.82
N LEU A 355 2.68 -18.13 -7.63
CA LEU A 355 3.80 -19.04 -7.90
C LEU A 355 4.19 -19.07 -9.38
N ASP A 356 3.22 -18.95 -10.28
CA ASP A 356 3.47 -18.92 -11.71
C ASP A 356 4.11 -17.59 -12.13
N ARG A 357 3.63 -16.45 -11.60
CA ARG A 357 4.29 -15.14 -11.76
C ARG A 357 5.69 -15.12 -11.15
N LEU A 358 5.90 -15.73 -9.98
CA LEU A 358 7.21 -15.84 -9.34
C LEU A 358 8.19 -16.63 -10.23
N ARG A 359 7.68 -17.60 -11.01
CA ARG A 359 8.45 -18.35 -12.01
C ARG A 359 8.83 -17.47 -13.21
N GLY A 360 7.96 -16.54 -13.57
CA GLY A 360 8.20 -15.54 -14.61
C GLY A 360 9.22 -14.45 -14.23
N THR A 361 9.59 -14.34 -12.95
CA THR A 361 10.63 -13.40 -12.51
C THR A 361 12.03 -13.84 -12.96
N VAL A 362 12.93 -12.86 -13.11
CA VAL A 362 14.36 -13.05 -13.48
C VAL A 362 15.08 -14.06 -12.56
N ASN A 363 14.51 -14.34 -11.38
CA ASN A 363 15.09 -15.18 -10.33
C ASN A 363 14.86 -16.68 -10.51
N TYR A 364 13.95 -17.10 -11.40
CA TYR A 364 13.72 -18.53 -11.64
C TYR A 364 14.96 -19.24 -12.21
N GLY A 365 15.82 -18.52 -12.92
CA GLY A 365 17.10 -19.05 -13.40
C GLY A 365 18.10 -19.42 -12.28
N ASN A 366 17.86 -19.00 -11.03
CA ASN A 366 18.76 -19.27 -9.90
C ASN A 366 18.37 -20.56 -9.15
N ASP A 367 19.26 -21.56 -9.19
CA ASP A 367 19.04 -22.88 -8.57
C ASP A 367 18.81 -22.80 -7.04
N ALA A 368 19.52 -21.91 -6.33
CA ALA A 368 19.36 -21.75 -4.89
C ALA A 368 18.00 -21.14 -4.53
N PHE A 369 17.50 -20.24 -5.38
CA PHE A 369 16.17 -19.66 -5.23
C PHE A 369 15.07 -20.70 -5.49
N ARG A 370 15.17 -21.50 -6.57
CA ARG A 370 14.23 -22.60 -6.83
C ARG A 370 14.18 -23.59 -5.68
N GLN A 371 15.34 -23.95 -5.11
CA GLN A 371 15.40 -24.82 -3.93
C GLN A 371 14.76 -24.21 -2.68
N ALA A 372 14.89 -22.90 -2.47
CA ALA A 372 14.25 -22.21 -1.34
C ALA A 372 12.72 -22.25 -1.46
N VAL A 373 12.19 -21.92 -2.64
CA VAL A 373 10.74 -21.99 -2.94
C VAL A 373 10.23 -23.43 -2.83
N ALA A 374 10.97 -24.41 -3.36
CA ALA A 374 10.64 -25.82 -3.22
C ALA A 374 10.51 -26.23 -1.75
N GLU A 375 11.44 -25.79 -0.89
CA GLU A 375 11.38 -26.08 0.53
C GLU A 375 10.20 -25.38 1.23
N ASP A 376 9.89 -24.14 0.86
CA ASP A 376 8.70 -23.43 1.34
C ASP A 376 7.41 -24.21 1.04
N LEU A 377 7.31 -24.77 -0.18
CA LEU A 377 6.16 -25.57 -0.60
C LEU A 377 6.05 -26.88 0.19
N ARG A 378 7.18 -27.52 0.53
CA ARG A 378 7.18 -28.70 1.41
C ARG A 378 6.70 -28.36 2.82
N GLN A 379 7.15 -27.23 3.38
CA GLN A 379 6.74 -26.81 4.72
C GLN A 379 5.26 -26.43 4.77
N ALA A 380 4.75 -25.68 3.79
CA ALA A 380 3.34 -25.33 3.69
C ALA A 380 2.44 -26.56 3.45
N ALA A 381 2.95 -27.62 2.80
CA ALA A 381 2.18 -28.85 2.62
C ALA A 381 1.86 -29.55 3.95
N VAL A 382 2.79 -29.54 4.91
CA VAL A 382 2.65 -30.23 6.20
C VAL A 382 2.10 -29.33 7.32
N ARG A 383 2.06 -28.00 7.13
CA ARG A 383 1.61 -27.02 8.13
C ARG A 383 0.38 -26.22 7.65
N PRO A 384 -0.85 -26.61 8.04
CA PRO A 384 -2.08 -25.96 7.56
C PRO A 384 -2.16 -24.46 7.85
N ARG A 385 -1.74 -24.04 9.04
CA ARG A 385 -1.78 -22.62 9.46
C ARG A 385 -0.79 -21.76 8.66
N LEU A 386 0.37 -22.31 8.31
CA LEU A 386 1.36 -21.63 7.47
C LEU A 386 0.84 -21.50 6.03
N ARG A 387 0.20 -22.55 5.51
CA ARG A 387 -0.43 -22.52 4.17
C ARG A 387 -1.53 -21.48 4.07
N GLU A 388 -2.41 -21.38 5.06
CA GLU A 388 -3.45 -20.34 5.11
C GLU A 388 -2.84 -18.93 5.09
N GLN A 389 -1.75 -18.69 5.83
CA GLN A 389 -1.02 -17.42 5.81
C GLN A 389 -0.40 -17.13 4.44
N TYR A 390 0.11 -18.14 3.74
CA TYR A 390 0.65 -18.00 2.38
C TYR A 390 -0.45 -17.66 1.36
N PHE A 391 -1.61 -18.30 1.46
CA PHE A 391 -2.74 -18.00 0.56
C PHE A 391 -3.27 -16.58 0.79
N ALA A 392 -3.39 -16.16 2.05
CA ALA A 392 -3.77 -14.80 2.40
C ALA A 392 -2.74 -13.76 1.90
N ALA A 393 -1.44 -14.07 1.99
CA ALA A 393 -0.39 -13.20 1.49
C ALA A 393 -0.40 -13.06 -0.05
N ALA A 394 -0.78 -14.12 -0.77
CA ALA A 394 -0.86 -14.10 -2.23
C ALA A 394 -2.11 -13.37 -2.77
N LEU A 395 -3.22 -13.37 -2.04
CA LEU A 395 -4.45 -12.66 -2.42
C LEU A 395 -4.20 -11.16 -2.71
N GLY A 396 -3.36 -10.52 -1.89
CA GLY A 396 -2.99 -9.11 -2.08
C GLY A 396 -1.99 -8.85 -3.22
N ALA A 397 -1.27 -9.87 -3.68
CA ALA A 397 -0.24 -9.80 -4.71
C ALA A 397 -0.78 -10.09 -6.13
N SER A 398 -1.93 -10.75 -6.24
CA SER A 398 -2.58 -11.02 -7.52
C SER A 398 -3.21 -9.78 -8.18
N GLU A 399 -3.48 -8.72 -7.41
CA GLU A 399 -4.35 -7.61 -7.84
C GLU A 399 -3.67 -6.36 -8.43
N ARG A 400 -2.33 -6.18 -8.46
CA ARG A 400 -1.58 -5.16 -9.26
C ARG A 400 -0.07 -5.13 -8.89
N CYS A 401 0.77 -4.83 -9.89
CA CYS A 401 2.22 -4.51 -9.89
C CYS A 401 3.21 -5.60 -9.42
N GLU A 402 4.41 -5.63 -10.03
CA GLU A 402 5.56 -6.44 -9.60
C GLU A 402 6.00 -6.11 -8.16
N ASP A 403 5.76 -4.88 -7.70
CA ASP A 403 6.10 -4.38 -6.36
C ASP A 403 5.45 -5.17 -5.22
N ARG A 404 4.29 -5.79 -5.47
CA ARG A 404 3.59 -6.61 -4.47
C ARG A 404 4.07 -8.06 -4.42
N ILE A 405 4.76 -8.56 -5.45
CA ILE A 405 5.35 -9.92 -5.42
C ILE A 405 6.45 -9.97 -4.35
N THR A 406 7.30 -8.94 -4.30
CA THR A 406 8.38 -8.84 -3.31
C THR A 406 7.87 -8.69 -1.89
N LEU A 407 6.85 -7.85 -1.68
CA LEU A 407 6.20 -7.69 -0.38
C LEU A 407 5.55 -8.99 0.09
N ALA A 408 4.82 -9.68 -0.80
CA ALA A 408 4.21 -10.96 -0.49
C ALA A 408 5.25 -12.04 -0.18
N TRP A 409 6.35 -12.10 -0.95
CA TRP A 409 7.47 -13.01 -0.69
C TRP A 409 8.10 -12.75 0.69
N ASN A 410 8.43 -11.50 1.02
CA ASN A 410 8.98 -11.13 2.33
C ASN A 410 8.01 -11.46 3.48
N GLY A 411 6.70 -11.26 3.27
CA GLY A 411 5.64 -11.66 4.20
C GLY A 411 5.61 -13.17 4.43
N MET A 412 5.68 -13.98 3.36
CA MET A 412 5.73 -15.44 3.43
C MET A 412 6.96 -15.94 4.19
N GLN A 413 8.15 -15.39 3.91
CA GLN A 413 9.37 -15.75 4.65
C GLN A 413 9.27 -15.43 6.14
N THR A 414 8.62 -14.33 6.51
CA THR A 414 8.34 -13.96 7.90
C THR A 414 7.38 -14.96 8.56
N ALA A 415 6.31 -15.35 7.86
CA ALA A 415 5.36 -16.35 8.33
C ALA A 415 6.02 -17.71 8.58
N ARG A 416 6.91 -18.15 7.67
CA ARG A 416 7.68 -19.40 7.83
C ARG A 416 8.54 -19.40 9.08
N LEU A 417 9.30 -18.32 9.29
CA LEU A 417 10.16 -18.18 10.46
C LEU A 417 9.34 -18.27 11.76
N ASN A 418 8.18 -17.61 11.80
CA ASN A 418 7.30 -17.67 12.96
C ASN A 418 6.79 -19.09 13.21
N ALA A 419 6.36 -19.80 12.16
CA ALA A 419 5.91 -21.18 12.26
C ALA A 419 7.04 -22.12 12.73
N ASP A 420 8.26 -22.01 12.18
CA ASP A 420 9.43 -22.79 12.62
C ASP A 420 9.76 -22.53 14.09
N VAL A 421 9.60 -21.28 14.54
CA VAL A 421 9.76 -20.94 15.94
C VAL A 421 8.62 -21.51 16.78
N GLU A 422 7.35 -21.46 16.37
CA GLU A 422 6.24 -22.06 17.11
C GLU A 422 6.42 -23.58 17.32
N ASP A 423 6.96 -24.27 16.32
CA ASP A 423 7.22 -25.72 16.34
C ASP A 423 8.49 -26.11 17.13
N GLY A 424 9.26 -25.13 17.64
CA GLY A 424 10.45 -25.38 18.44
C GLY A 424 11.70 -25.75 17.63
N ALA A 425 11.72 -25.51 16.32
CA ALA A 425 12.85 -25.88 15.44
C ALA A 425 14.18 -25.20 15.84
N TYR A 426 14.09 -24.05 16.52
CA TYR A 426 15.24 -23.26 16.96
C TYR A 426 15.62 -23.46 18.43
N ASP A 427 14.90 -24.29 19.19
CA ASP A 427 15.11 -24.45 20.64
C ASP A 427 16.53 -24.99 20.98
N ARG A 428 17.21 -25.63 20.01
CA ARG A 428 18.61 -26.09 20.12
C ARG A 428 19.58 -25.39 19.16
N ARG A 429 19.12 -24.43 18.37
CA ARG A 429 19.87 -23.73 17.30
C ARG A 429 19.68 -22.22 17.45
N LEU A 430 19.97 -21.72 18.65
CA LEU A 430 19.76 -20.33 19.02
C LEU A 430 20.66 -19.38 18.21
N ASP A 431 21.85 -19.83 17.82
CA ASP A 431 22.77 -19.13 16.94
C ASP A 431 22.15 -18.82 15.56
N GLU A 432 21.46 -19.78 14.97
CA GLU A 432 20.77 -19.58 13.70
C GLU A 432 19.56 -18.65 13.85
N LEU A 433 18.83 -18.76 14.96
CA LEU A 433 17.72 -17.85 15.26
C LEU A 433 18.22 -16.42 15.44
N LEU A 434 19.36 -16.21 16.11
CA LEU A 434 19.98 -14.90 16.24
C LEU A 434 20.33 -14.30 14.87
N GLN A 435 20.88 -15.10 13.95
CA GLN A 435 21.17 -14.64 12.59
C GLN A 435 19.89 -14.24 11.84
N ARG A 436 18.82 -15.02 11.97
CA ARG A 436 17.48 -14.67 11.42
C ARG A 436 16.97 -13.35 12.00
N GLY A 437 17.12 -13.16 13.31
CA GLY A 437 16.76 -11.93 14.01
C GLY A 437 17.56 -10.72 13.52
N ARG A 438 18.86 -10.88 13.26
CA ARG A 438 19.72 -9.81 12.70
C ARG A 438 19.26 -9.37 11.33
N VAL A 439 18.90 -10.30 10.44
CA VAL A 439 18.36 -9.96 9.12
C VAL A 439 17.05 -9.16 9.26
N MET A 440 16.14 -9.58 10.13
CA MET A 440 14.88 -8.84 10.36
C MET A 440 15.12 -7.44 10.94
N PHE A 441 16.10 -7.30 11.83
CA PHE A 441 16.50 -6.00 12.37
C PHE A 441 17.04 -5.08 11.26
N ARG A 442 17.94 -5.59 10.41
CA ARG A 442 18.50 -4.84 9.27
C ARG A 442 17.41 -4.39 8.29
N LEU A 443 16.46 -5.26 7.96
CA LEU A 443 15.33 -4.92 7.09
C LEU A 443 14.46 -3.79 7.68
N ARG A 444 14.20 -3.82 8.99
CA ARG A 444 13.47 -2.74 9.69
C ARG A 444 14.25 -1.43 9.70
N ALA A 445 15.56 -1.48 9.90
CA ALA A 445 16.42 -0.30 9.82
C ALA A 445 16.40 0.32 8.40
N LEU A 446 16.42 -0.53 7.37
CA LEU A 446 16.29 -0.10 5.97
C LEU A 446 14.94 0.55 5.67
N ASP A 447 13.83 0.07 6.25
CA ASP A 447 12.51 0.70 6.10
C ASP A 447 12.54 2.16 6.60
N GLY A 448 13.17 2.40 7.76
CA GLY A 448 13.38 3.76 8.29
C GLY A 448 14.23 4.64 7.35
N ILE A 449 15.33 4.11 6.84
CA ILE A 449 16.23 4.83 5.92
C ILE A 449 15.54 5.13 4.58
N ALA A 450 14.76 4.18 4.06
CA ALA A 450 13.98 4.36 2.84
C ALA A 450 12.98 5.49 3.00
N ARG A 451 12.22 5.53 4.11
CA ARG A 451 11.30 6.63 4.44
C ARG A 451 12.00 7.98 4.54
N GLU A 452 13.12 8.06 5.23
CA GLU A 452 13.89 9.30 5.32
C GLU A 452 14.43 9.75 3.96
N THR A 453 14.87 8.81 3.13
CA THR A 453 15.33 9.06 1.76
C THR A 453 14.20 9.62 0.92
N VAL A 454 13.01 8.99 0.96
CA VAL A 454 11.79 9.46 0.29
C VAL A 454 11.44 10.87 0.74
N ASN A 455 11.46 11.14 2.05
CA ASN A 455 11.19 12.47 2.60
C ASN A 455 12.25 13.51 2.18
N SER A 456 13.52 13.13 2.07
CA SER A 456 14.58 14.00 1.56
C SER A 456 14.41 14.31 0.07
N LEU A 457 14.10 13.29 -0.72
CA LEU A 457 13.88 13.43 -2.16
C LEU A 457 12.64 14.29 -2.44
N ARG A 458 11.54 14.11 -1.69
CA ARG A 458 10.33 14.94 -1.76
C ARG A 458 10.56 16.40 -1.36
N ARG A 459 11.54 16.66 -0.49
CA ARG A 459 11.95 18.04 -0.15
C ARG A 459 12.82 18.66 -1.23
N ALA A 460 13.69 17.88 -1.86
CA ALA A 460 14.64 18.35 -2.88
C ALA A 460 13.97 18.58 -4.24
N ASP A 461 13.12 17.65 -4.66
CA ASP A 461 12.24 17.79 -5.81
C ASP A 461 10.80 17.50 -5.37
N PRO A 462 10.05 18.55 -5.01
CA PRO A 462 8.67 18.40 -4.61
C PRO A 462 7.74 18.01 -5.76
N ASP A 463 8.28 17.93 -6.98
CA ASP A 463 7.64 17.46 -8.19
C ASP A 463 8.05 16.02 -8.59
N ALA A 464 8.99 15.37 -7.90
CA ALA A 464 9.30 13.96 -8.12
C ALA A 464 8.23 13.06 -7.47
N ASP A 465 7.75 12.07 -8.21
CA ASP A 465 6.91 11.00 -7.67
C ASP A 465 7.82 9.87 -7.24
N ILE A 466 8.14 9.91 -5.96
CA ILE A 466 8.99 8.92 -5.33
C ILE A 466 8.05 7.92 -4.67
N ASP A 467 7.93 6.75 -5.28
CA ASP A 467 7.29 5.60 -4.67
C ASP A 467 8.18 5.11 -3.51
N GLU A 468 7.60 5.07 -2.32
CA GLU A 468 8.26 4.60 -1.11
C GLU A 468 8.64 3.11 -1.22
N ILE A 469 7.83 2.33 -1.94
CA ILE A 469 8.08 0.92 -2.22
C ILE A 469 9.27 0.78 -3.16
N GLU A 470 9.33 1.55 -4.25
CA GLU A 470 10.47 1.50 -5.19
C GLU A 470 11.80 1.87 -4.49
N VAL A 471 11.82 2.89 -3.64
CA VAL A 471 13.03 3.27 -2.87
C VAL A 471 13.42 2.19 -1.87
N TYR A 472 12.44 1.57 -1.21
CA TYR A 472 12.71 0.48 -0.27
C TYR A 472 13.27 -0.76 -0.97
N LEU A 473 12.66 -1.17 -2.10
CA LEU A 473 13.12 -2.28 -2.93
C LEU A 473 14.52 -2.01 -3.48
N ALA A 474 14.80 -0.78 -3.91
CA ALA A 474 16.12 -0.36 -4.35
C ALA A 474 17.21 -0.60 -3.29
N TYR A 475 16.94 -0.21 -2.03
CA TYR A 475 17.87 -0.47 -0.93
C TYR A 475 17.98 -1.97 -0.62
N GLN A 476 16.88 -2.72 -0.62
CA GLN A 476 16.91 -4.16 -0.37
C GLN A 476 17.79 -4.91 -1.40
N THR A 477 17.65 -4.59 -2.69
CA THR A 477 18.43 -5.24 -3.75
C THR A 477 19.91 -4.85 -3.67
N GLN A 478 20.23 -3.55 -3.54
CA GLN A 478 21.62 -3.07 -3.54
C GLN A 478 22.38 -3.43 -2.25
N LEU A 479 21.69 -3.55 -1.12
CA LEU A 479 22.30 -3.85 0.18
C LEU A 479 22.21 -5.32 0.58
N ARG A 480 21.69 -6.19 -0.29
CA ARG A 480 21.56 -7.62 -0.04
C ARG A 480 22.89 -8.26 0.37
N ASP A 481 23.92 -8.09 -0.44
CA ASP A 481 25.23 -8.69 -0.16
C ASP A 481 26.00 -7.91 0.93
N PRO A 482 26.07 -6.56 0.93
CA PRO A 482 26.74 -5.78 1.99
C PRO A 482 26.19 -5.99 3.41
N LEU A 483 24.88 -6.23 3.55
CA LEU A 483 24.20 -6.45 4.82
C LEU A 483 23.82 -7.92 5.07
N GLU A 484 24.26 -8.84 4.21
CA GLU A 484 23.96 -10.28 4.29
C GLU A 484 22.46 -10.58 4.47
N LEU A 485 21.59 -9.93 3.67
CA LEU A 485 20.14 -10.12 3.71
C LEU A 485 19.74 -11.43 3.01
N ARG A 486 20.19 -12.57 3.55
CA ARG A 486 20.09 -13.90 2.94
C ARG A 486 18.65 -14.39 2.67
N HIS A 487 17.62 -13.68 3.14
CA HIS A 487 16.20 -14.00 2.91
C HIS A 487 15.56 -13.19 1.79
N VAL A 488 16.22 -12.13 1.34
CA VAL A 488 15.79 -11.33 0.19
C VAL A 488 16.23 -12.06 -1.07
N ALA A 489 15.30 -12.21 -2.03
CA ALA A 489 15.59 -12.90 -3.29
C ALA A 489 16.78 -12.21 -4.00
N PRO A 490 17.76 -12.99 -4.54
CA PRO A 490 18.80 -12.42 -5.40
C PRO A 490 18.16 -11.73 -6.61
N ASP A 491 18.79 -10.69 -7.17
CA ASP A 491 18.49 -10.12 -8.50
C ASP A 491 17.03 -9.74 -8.82
N MET A 492 16.34 -9.08 -7.89
CA MET A 492 15.13 -8.33 -8.22
C MET A 492 15.51 -7.05 -8.99
N ARG A 493 15.74 -7.19 -10.30
CA ARG A 493 16.00 -6.08 -11.22
C ARG A 493 14.69 -5.32 -11.46
N PHE A 494 14.52 -4.23 -10.73
CA PHE A 494 13.63 -3.16 -11.17
C PHE A 494 14.42 -2.18 -12.05
N LEU A 495 13.79 -1.86 -13.17
CA LEU A 495 14.25 -0.94 -14.21
C LEU A 495 14.67 0.40 -13.56
N ASN A 496 15.97 0.70 -13.68
CA ASN A 496 16.57 2.02 -13.52
C ASN A 496 16.05 2.86 -12.32
N ILE A 497 16.44 2.48 -11.10
CA ILE A 497 16.19 3.27 -9.88
C ILE A 497 16.99 4.58 -9.98
N SER A 498 16.39 5.66 -10.51
CA SER A 498 17.10 6.94 -10.69
C SER A 498 17.31 7.73 -9.39
N HIS A 499 16.76 7.27 -8.25
CA HIS A 499 16.65 8.08 -7.02
C HIS A 499 17.63 7.70 -5.89
N VAL A 500 18.23 6.51 -5.89
CA VAL A 500 19.16 6.06 -4.83
C VAL A 500 20.59 6.02 -5.36
N THR A 501 21.43 6.95 -4.91
CA THR A 501 22.83 7.06 -5.35
C THR A 501 23.75 6.06 -4.64
N GLU A 502 24.89 5.71 -5.25
CA GLU A 502 25.91 4.84 -4.62
C GLU A 502 26.36 5.37 -3.24
N ASP A 503 26.48 6.70 -3.10
CA ASP A 503 26.80 7.34 -1.82
C ASP A 503 25.70 7.13 -0.77
N ALA A 504 24.42 7.13 -1.16
CA ALA A 504 23.30 6.84 -0.28
C ALA A 504 23.33 5.39 0.20
N VAL A 505 23.67 4.45 -0.68
CA VAL A 505 23.86 3.02 -0.35
C VAL A 505 25.01 2.82 0.63
N ALA A 506 26.15 3.49 0.43
CA ALA A 506 27.29 3.42 1.35
C ALA A 506 26.96 3.97 2.75
N ARG A 507 26.24 5.09 2.82
CA ARG A 507 25.76 5.65 4.09
C ARG A 507 24.77 4.71 4.77
N ALA A 508 23.77 4.21 4.03
CA ALA A 508 22.77 3.28 4.54
C ALA A 508 23.43 2.01 5.12
N THR A 509 24.44 1.47 4.44
CA THR A 509 25.23 0.32 4.94
C THR A 509 25.83 0.60 6.32
N THR A 510 26.47 1.77 6.47
CA THR A 510 27.13 2.18 7.71
C THR A 510 26.10 2.38 8.82
N THR A 511 25.04 3.14 8.54
CA THR A 511 23.95 3.41 9.49
C THR A 511 23.30 2.12 9.99
N VAL A 512 23.00 1.16 9.12
CA VAL A 512 22.39 -0.11 9.55
C VAL A 512 23.34 -0.91 10.46
N ARG A 513 24.65 -0.94 10.16
CA ARG A 513 25.63 -1.64 11.00
C ARG A 513 25.78 -0.99 12.38
N ASP A 514 25.77 0.35 12.43
CA ASP A 514 25.84 1.09 13.69
C ASP A 514 24.56 0.91 14.54
N GLN A 515 23.38 0.91 13.90
CA GLN A 515 22.11 0.60 14.55
C GLN A 515 22.06 -0.84 15.06
N GLU A 516 22.61 -1.80 14.32
CA GLU A 516 22.67 -3.20 14.77
C GLU A 516 23.59 -3.35 15.98
N ALA A 517 24.77 -2.72 15.96
CA ALA A 517 25.74 -2.78 17.04
C ALA A 517 25.19 -2.23 18.37
N THR A 518 24.27 -1.26 18.32
CA THR A 518 23.75 -0.57 19.50
C THR A 518 22.33 -1.02 19.89
N GLY A 519 21.50 -1.39 18.92
CA GLY A 519 20.07 -1.62 19.10
C GLY A 519 19.62 -3.08 19.03
N PHE A 520 20.44 -4.00 18.51
CA PHE A 520 19.99 -5.38 18.26
C PHE A 520 19.62 -6.13 19.55
N ALA A 521 20.40 -5.96 20.62
CA ALA A 521 20.16 -6.63 21.90
C ALA A 521 18.80 -6.24 22.52
N ASP A 522 18.45 -4.97 22.40
CA ASP A 522 17.19 -4.44 22.91
C ASP A 522 15.99 -4.84 22.03
N TYR A 523 16.18 -4.81 20.70
CA TYR A 523 15.19 -5.34 19.75
C TYR A 523 14.87 -6.81 20.02
N LEU A 524 15.89 -7.63 20.22
CA LEU A 524 15.73 -9.05 20.53
C LEU A 524 14.90 -9.25 21.81
N ALA A 525 15.20 -8.48 22.85
CA ALA A 525 14.55 -8.62 24.16
C ALA A 525 13.11 -8.08 24.19
N ARG A 526 12.81 -6.96 23.50
CA ARG A 526 11.51 -6.27 23.61
C ARG A 526 10.64 -6.39 22.36
N GLY A 527 11.27 -6.34 21.19
CA GLY A 527 10.60 -6.10 19.92
C GLY A 527 10.32 -7.35 19.08
N TRP A 528 10.95 -8.49 19.39
CA TRP A 528 10.87 -9.68 18.54
C TRP A 528 10.16 -10.85 19.22
N GLN A 529 8.89 -11.05 18.88
CA GLN A 529 8.02 -12.10 19.41
C GLN A 529 8.55 -13.54 19.27
N PRO A 530 9.24 -13.92 18.17
CA PRO A 530 9.81 -15.25 18.04
C PRO A 530 10.80 -15.59 19.17
N TRP A 531 11.60 -14.62 19.61
CA TRP A 531 12.53 -14.83 20.73
C TRP A 531 11.81 -15.07 22.06
N ASP A 532 10.77 -14.29 22.38
CA ASP A 532 9.96 -14.51 23.58
C ASP A 532 9.31 -15.92 23.58
N SER A 533 8.87 -16.37 22.40
CA SER A 533 8.27 -17.69 22.23
C SER A 533 9.27 -18.82 22.52
N VAL A 534 10.52 -18.67 22.07
CA VAL A 534 11.60 -19.62 22.40
C VAL A 534 11.93 -19.58 23.89
N LEU A 535 12.09 -18.38 24.48
CA LEU A 535 12.39 -18.23 25.92
C LEU A 535 11.36 -18.95 26.79
N ARG A 536 10.07 -18.83 26.46
CA ARG A 536 8.98 -19.49 27.17
C ARG A 536 9.09 -21.02 27.16
N ARG A 537 9.68 -21.61 26.11
CA ARG A 537 9.86 -23.07 26.01
C ARG A 537 11.17 -23.58 26.60
N ILE A 538 12.29 -22.88 26.36
CA ILE A 538 13.62 -23.36 26.78
C ILE A 538 13.97 -22.98 28.22
N ALA A 539 13.33 -21.93 28.76
CA ALA A 539 13.56 -21.43 30.11
C ALA A 539 12.23 -20.94 30.76
N PRO A 540 11.23 -21.83 30.92
CA PRO A 540 9.90 -21.45 31.39
C PRO A 540 9.88 -20.84 32.79
N GLU A 541 10.69 -21.35 33.71
CA GLU A 541 10.79 -20.83 35.09
C GLU A 541 11.45 -19.45 35.12
N ASP A 542 12.56 -19.28 34.40
CA ASP A 542 13.25 -17.99 34.28
C ASP A 542 12.36 -16.95 33.56
N HIS A 543 11.56 -17.36 32.56
CA HIS A 543 10.58 -16.52 31.86
C HIS A 543 9.44 -16.09 32.78
N ALA A 544 8.88 -17.00 33.57
CA ALA A 544 7.83 -16.69 34.53
C ALA A 544 8.31 -15.71 35.61
N ALA A 545 9.51 -15.93 36.17
CA ALA A 545 10.12 -15.02 37.14
C ALA A 545 10.39 -13.62 36.54
N MET A 546 10.80 -13.57 35.27
CA MET A 546 10.97 -12.32 34.52
C MET A 546 9.65 -11.57 34.35
N GLN A 547 8.54 -12.25 34.06
CA GLN A 547 7.21 -11.64 33.95
C GLN A 547 6.71 -11.10 35.29
N GLU A 548 6.91 -11.85 36.37
CA GLU A 548 6.59 -11.39 37.73
C GLU A 548 7.39 -10.13 38.09
N ARG A 549 8.70 -10.13 37.81
CA ARG A 549 9.56 -8.97 38.04
C ARG A 549 9.15 -7.74 37.20
N LEU A 550 8.69 -7.94 35.97
CA LEU A 550 8.14 -6.86 35.14
C LEU A 550 6.90 -6.24 35.80
N ILE A 551 5.97 -7.07 36.28
CA ILE A 551 4.75 -6.61 36.96
C ILE A 551 5.11 -5.82 38.22
N ASP A 552 6.02 -6.35 39.05
CA ASP A 552 6.47 -5.68 40.26
C ASP A 552 7.15 -4.33 39.97
N ALA A 553 7.97 -4.27 38.91
CA ALA A 553 8.66 -3.06 38.50
C ALA A 553 7.71 -1.96 38.00
N MET A 554 6.50 -2.31 37.53
CA MET A 554 5.47 -1.33 37.13
C MET A 554 4.78 -0.65 38.32
N GLY A 555 5.06 -1.07 39.55
CA GLY A 555 4.60 -0.42 40.79
C GLY A 555 5.51 0.74 41.22
N GLU A 556 6.14 0.60 42.38
CA GLU A 556 6.92 1.67 43.01
C GLU A 556 8.17 2.08 42.20
N GLU A 557 8.83 1.13 41.53
CA GLU A 557 10.05 1.40 40.77
C GLU A 557 9.79 2.30 39.56
N PHE A 558 8.75 2.01 38.78
CA PHE A 558 8.31 2.85 37.67
C PHE A 558 7.97 4.27 38.14
N GLN A 559 7.15 4.39 39.20
CA GLN A 559 6.74 5.70 39.73
C GLN A 559 7.95 6.51 40.26
N THR A 560 8.89 5.84 40.93
CA THR A 560 10.10 6.49 41.44
C THR A 560 10.98 7.02 40.31
N ARG A 561 11.25 6.21 39.28
CA ARG A 561 12.07 6.61 38.13
C ARG A 561 11.39 7.70 37.29
N LEU A 562 10.07 7.62 37.10
CA LEU A 562 9.30 8.63 36.39
C LEU A 562 9.33 9.98 37.13
N ASN A 563 9.06 9.98 38.44
CA ASN A 563 9.09 11.20 39.25
C ASN A 563 10.48 11.82 39.30
N GLN A 564 11.54 11.01 39.34
CA GLN A 564 12.91 11.50 39.26
C GLN A 564 13.18 12.19 37.91
N ARG A 565 12.80 11.59 36.79
CA ARG A 565 12.96 12.19 35.45
C ARG A 565 12.18 13.48 35.27
N LEU A 566 10.93 13.50 35.74
CA LEU A 566 10.10 14.71 35.70
C LEU A 566 10.73 15.84 36.51
N ALA A 567 11.31 15.52 37.67
CA ALA A 567 12.03 16.49 38.49
C ALA A 567 13.33 16.97 37.85
N GLU A 568 14.11 16.08 37.20
CA GLU A 568 15.35 16.41 36.50
C GLU A 568 15.11 17.34 35.29
N HIS A 569 13.97 17.20 34.61
CA HIS A 569 13.57 18.07 33.51
C HIS A 569 12.74 19.28 33.94
N GLY A 570 12.36 19.39 35.22
CA GLY A 570 11.52 20.48 35.74
C GLY A 570 10.07 20.44 35.23
N LEU A 571 9.58 19.28 34.79
CA LEU A 571 8.29 19.06 34.15
C LEU A 571 7.27 18.39 35.08
N THR A 572 7.46 18.48 36.39
CA THR A 572 6.57 17.83 37.37
C THR A 572 5.14 18.40 37.28
N GLY A 573 4.17 17.53 37.00
CA GLY A 573 2.75 17.89 36.85
C GLY A 573 2.33 18.29 35.43
N ASP A 574 3.22 18.16 34.44
CA ASP A 574 2.87 18.28 33.02
C ASP A 574 2.32 16.92 32.51
N PRO A 575 1.03 16.85 32.13
CA PRO A 575 0.39 15.59 31.73
C PRO A 575 0.90 15.03 30.39
N ASP A 576 1.50 15.86 29.53
CA ASP A 576 2.09 15.42 28.27
C ASP A 576 3.52 14.90 28.49
N ALA A 577 4.30 15.57 29.34
CA ALA A 577 5.61 15.08 29.76
C ALA A 577 5.52 13.76 30.54
N GLU A 578 4.50 13.61 31.40
CA GLU A 578 4.21 12.36 32.11
C GLU A 578 3.91 11.21 31.14
N ARG A 579 3.20 11.48 30.04
CA ARG A 579 2.85 10.47 29.03
C ARG A 579 4.08 10.01 28.25
N GLU A 580 4.91 10.94 27.79
CA GLU A 580 6.09 10.65 26.99
C GLU A 580 7.21 10.01 27.83
N LEU A 581 7.60 10.64 28.94
CA LEU A 581 8.64 10.12 29.84
C LEU A 581 8.18 8.83 30.54
N GLY A 582 6.87 8.67 30.77
CA GLY A 582 6.29 7.43 31.25
C GLY A 582 6.45 6.28 30.25
N ALA A 583 6.26 6.51 28.96
CA ALA A 583 6.51 5.50 27.92
C ALA A 583 8.00 5.14 27.83
N GLN A 584 8.90 6.14 27.86
CA GLN A 584 10.35 5.91 27.84
C GLN A 584 10.83 5.12 29.07
N THR A 585 10.36 5.48 30.26
CA THR A 585 10.72 4.81 31.52
C THR A 585 10.23 3.37 31.56
N ARG A 586 9.02 3.08 31.07
CA ARG A 586 8.54 1.70 30.92
C ARG A 586 9.41 0.89 29.97
N ASN A 587 9.81 1.49 28.84
CA ASN A 587 10.66 0.84 27.86
C ASN A 587 12.05 0.51 28.40
N GLU A 588 12.64 1.41 29.18
CA GLU A 588 13.93 1.20 29.84
C GLU A 588 13.87 0.07 30.87
N ILE A 589 12.89 0.10 31.78
CA ILE A 589 12.69 -0.97 32.76
C ILE A 589 12.48 -2.32 32.07
N ALA A 590 11.67 -2.35 31.01
CA ALA A 590 11.45 -3.56 30.23
C ALA A 590 12.73 -4.05 29.54
N SER A 591 13.58 -3.14 29.06
CA SER A 591 14.87 -3.45 28.42
C SER A 591 15.85 -4.06 29.41
N GLU A 592 15.95 -3.48 30.61
CA GLU A 592 16.81 -3.99 31.69
C GLU A 592 16.41 -5.42 32.08
N ILE A 593 15.12 -5.64 32.35
CA ILE A 593 14.60 -6.91 32.86
C ILE A 593 14.64 -8.00 31.78
N LYS A 594 14.08 -7.73 30.59
CA LYS A 594 14.07 -8.72 29.49
C LYS A 594 15.46 -8.94 28.89
N GLY A 595 16.30 -7.90 28.87
CA GLY A 595 17.68 -7.97 28.41
C GLY A 595 18.55 -8.80 29.35
N ALA A 596 18.34 -8.71 30.67
CA ALA A 596 19.04 -9.56 31.64
C ALA A 596 18.74 -11.05 31.43
N LEU A 597 17.46 -11.41 31.27
CA LEU A 597 17.06 -12.79 30.95
C LEU A 597 17.69 -13.27 29.63
N THR A 598 17.62 -12.44 28.60
CA THR A 598 18.19 -12.76 27.28
C THR A 598 19.68 -13.06 27.37
N ARG A 599 20.47 -12.21 28.06
CA ARG A 599 21.92 -12.46 28.27
C ARG A 599 22.19 -13.72 29.08
N GLN A 600 21.40 -13.97 30.13
CA GLN A 600 21.54 -15.17 30.96
C GLN A 600 21.31 -16.45 30.16
N VAL A 601 20.25 -16.48 29.35
CA VAL A 601 19.91 -17.65 28.52
C VAL A 601 20.97 -17.85 27.43
N LEU A 602 21.40 -16.79 26.74
CA LEU A 602 22.45 -16.90 25.72
C LEU A 602 23.78 -17.39 26.30
N ALA A 603 24.19 -16.87 27.46
CA ALA A 603 25.41 -17.31 28.15
C ALA A 603 25.35 -18.80 28.54
N ARG A 604 24.18 -19.30 28.99
CA ARG A 604 23.96 -20.73 29.29
C ARG A 604 24.17 -21.63 28.06
N HIS A 605 23.94 -21.09 26.87
CA HIS A 605 24.11 -21.76 25.59
C HIS A 605 25.45 -21.41 24.88
N GLY A 606 26.35 -20.67 25.55
CA GLY A 606 27.67 -20.32 25.01
C GLY A 606 27.63 -19.29 23.88
N LEU A 607 26.59 -18.45 23.83
CA LEU A 607 26.39 -17.42 22.80
C LEU A 607 26.51 -16.02 23.41
N GLU A 608 27.01 -15.09 22.61
CA GLU A 608 27.10 -13.66 22.92
C GLU A 608 26.41 -12.82 21.84
N LEU A 609 25.95 -11.63 22.22
CA LEU A 609 25.21 -10.71 21.35
C LEU A 609 26.10 -9.70 20.63
#